data_AF-A0A7C8IZK9-F1
#
_entry.id   AF-A0A7C8IZK9-F1
#
_cell.length_a   1.000
_cell.length_b   1.000
_cell.length_c   1.000
_cell.angle_alpha   90.00
_cell.angle_beta   90.00
_cell.angle_gamma   90.00
#
_symmetry.space_group_name_H-M   'P 1'
#
loop_
_entity.id
_entity.type
_entity.pdbx_description
1 polymer ?
#
loop_
_entity_poly.entity_id
_entity_poly.type
_entity_poly.pdbx_seq_one_letter_code
_entity_poly.pdbx_strand_id
1 'polypeptide(L)'
;MAAIPWFRFAKYIYCRFHITRFGGFTLENAAFINTVDSVDPNNEPTIPVEITESMLLQNSFVDDNSLKGGTEIPLRRIGTITQDLNITSNGNVHIAYDGLTDVGGSLYIEDNWNCSINFDKLSTVGNIFFANNTNTGLPLFPNLTTVGNIYISGFIGTSNGPNIFPALELVSGNVIINATNDAFDCSKLVSQLNNNKIHNLNCNGRNYNVDASTPGLGNGSGNESGSKSSPGLSGGIWAGIGVGTGAAVLGILGAFIWLIMRYRSRVRKLEKEAAARASEKKSPTEEKSSTEEAQQPQVFWMQEVDGRGIFREKPDDPLVEMPTYPTELPSRPQSWARSEAEVISWAR
;
A
#
# COMPACT_ATOMS: atom_id res chain seq x y z
N MET A 1 53.72 49.18 6.50
CA MET A 1 52.43 49.53 5.86
C MET A 1 52.31 48.76 4.56
N ALA A 2 51.44 47.77 4.51
CA ALA A 2 50.69 47.33 3.32
C ALA A 2 49.73 46.22 3.81
N ALA A 3 48.50 46.61 4.12
CA ALA A 3 47.42 45.70 4.48
C ALA A 3 46.86 45.05 3.20
N ILE A 4 46.66 43.73 3.21
CA ILE A 4 45.93 43.01 2.15
C ILE A 4 44.61 42.51 2.76
N PRO A 5 43.48 42.63 2.05
CA PRO A 5 42.16 42.60 2.65
C PRO A 5 41.60 41.18 2.79
N TRP A 6 40.70 41.08 3.74
CA TRP A 6 39.76 40.00 3.96
C TRP A 6 38.96 39.69 2.69
N PHE A 7 38.87 38.41 2.31
CA PHE A 7 37.82 37.94 1.39
C PHE A 7 36.78 37.13 2.18
N ARG A 8 35.56 37.67 2.18
CA ARG A 8 34.38 37.15 2.86
C ARG A 8 33.76 35.98 2.08
N PHE A 9 33.19 35.08 2.87
CA PHE A 9 32.31 33.96 2.58
C PHE A 9 31.39 34.08 1.35
N ALA A 10 31.43 33.06 0.49
CA ALA A 10 30.29 32.69 -0.34
C ALA A 10 29.24 32.01 0.57
N LYS A 11 28.14 32.72 0.85
CA LYS A 11 26.98 32.21 1.59
C LYS A 11 26.12 31.42 0.59
N TYR A 12 26.15 30.09 0.65
CA TYR A 12 25.18 29.27 -0.07
C TYR A 12 23.79 29.53 0.52
N ILE A 13 22.90 30.14 -0.26
CA ILE A 13 21.49 30.28 0.10
C ILE A 13 20.85 28.91 -0.13
N TYR A 14 20.69 28.13 0.94
CA TYR A 14 19.86 26.93 0.90
C TYR A 14 18.40 27.38 1.00
N CYS A 15 17.69 27.40 -0.13
CA CYS A 15 16.24 27.53 -0.13
C CYS A 15 15.63 26.23 0.41
N ARG A 16 15.23 26.23 1.68
CA ARG A 16 14.46 25.14 2.30
C ARG A 16 12.99 25.28 1.88
N PHE A 17 12.57 24.51 0.89
CA PHE A 17 11.15 24.46 0.51
C PHE A 17 10.39 23.58 1.50
N HIS A 18 9.42 24.17 2.19
CA HIS A 18 8.51 23.46 3.08
C HIS A 18 7.28 23.05 2.28
N ILE A 19 7.25 21.79 1.83
CA ILE A 19 6.03 21.23 1.23
C ILE A 19 5.15 20.73 2.38
N THR A 20 3.94 21.28 2.46
CA THR A 20 2.96 20.97 3.51
C THR A 20 1.75 20.20 2.99
N ARG A 21 1.50 20.23 1.67
CA ARG A 21 0.34 19.60 1.03
C ARG A 21 0.73 18.89 -0.26
N PHE A 22 0.21 17.69 -0.44
CA PHE A 22 0.27 16.93 -1.69
C PHE A 22 -1.14 16.51 -2.12
N GLY A 23 -1.31 16.28 -3.43
CA GLY A 23 -2.43 15.50 -3.95
C GLY A 23 -2.25 14.01 -3.63
N GLY A 24 -2.88 13.14 -4.42
CA GLY A 24 -2.67 11.71 -4.31
C GLY A 24 -1.27 11.31 -4.73
N PHE A 25 -0.71 10.28 -4.11
CA PHE A 25 0.54 9.70 -4.55
C PHE A 25 0.62 8.19 -4.30
N THR A 26 1.46 7.55 -5.11
CA THR A 26 1.75 6.13 -5.04
C THR A 26 3.23 5.92 -4.75
N LEU A 27 3.53 5.14 -3.71
CA LEU A 27 4.86 4.63 -3.42
C LEU A 27 4.92 3.16 -3.82
N GLU A 28 5.74 2.87 -4.82
CA GLU A 28 6.03 1.51 -5.25
C GLU A 28 7.47 1.16 -4.93
N ASN A 29 7.71 -0.07 -4.48
CA ASN A 29 9.07 -0.57 -4.20
C ASN A 29 9.87 0.32 -3.23
N ALA A 30 9.20 0.88 -2.22
CA ALA A 30 9.80 1.81 -1.26
C ALA A 30 10.78 1.15 -0.27
N ALA A 31 10.96 -0.16 -0.35
CA ALA A 31 11.84 -0.96 0.48
C ALA A 31 13.33 -0.56 0.43
N PHE A 32 13.76 0.24 -0.56
CA PHE A 32 15.14 0.74 -0.67
C PHE A 32 15.28 2.22 -0.33
N ILE A 33 14.18 2.87 0.06
CA ILE A 33 14.23 4.25 0.50
C ILE A 33 14.82 4.26 1.92
N ASN A 34 16.14 4.18 1.99
CA ASN A 34 16.89 4.73 3.11
C ASN A 34 16.73 6.24 3.03
N THR A 35 15.54 6.76 3.38
CA THR A 35 15.39 8.20 3.55
C THR A 35 16.42 8.59 4.58
N VAL A 36 17.34 9.44 4.15
CA VAL A 36 18.24 10.21 5.00
C VAL A 36 17.40 11.25 5.74
N ASP A 37 16.33 10.81 6.41
CA ASP A 37 15.75 11.51 7.53
C ASP A 37 16.70 11.25 8.70
N SER A 38 17.92 11.79 8.58
CA SER A 38 18.72 12.12 9.75
C SER A 38 17.99 13.28 10.44
N VAL A 39 16.83 12.97 11.02
CA VAL A 39 16.11 13.87 11.90
C VAL A 39 17.12 14.21 12.98
N ASP A 40 17.55 15.47 12.99
CA ASP A 40 18.35 16.00 14.06
C ASP A 40 17.56 15.73 15.36
N PRO A 41 18.10 14.92 16.30
CA PRO A 41 17.40 14.58 17.53
C PRO A 41 17.05 15.82 18.38
N ASN A 42 17.54 17.01 18.00
CA ASN A 42 17.24 18.29 18.63
C ASN A 42 15.95 18.98 18.14
N ASN A 43 15.01 18.22 17.56
CA ASN A 43 13.59 18.43 17.86
C ASN A 43 12.98 19.75 17.35
N GLU A 44 13.25 20.13 16.10
CA GLU A 44 12.41 21.13 15.42
C GLU A 44 11.05 20.47 15.08
N PRO A 45 9.89 21.05 15.47
CA PRO A 45 8.59 20.47 15.17
C PRO A 45 8.42 20.38 13.66
N THR A 46 8.58 19.18 13.11
CA THR A 46 8.33 18.92 11.68
C THR A 46 6.86 19.16 11.40
N ILE A 47 6.58 20.15 10.55
CA ILE A 47 5.22 20.43 10.08
C ILE A 47 4.70 19.16 9.39
N PRO A 48 3.57 18.60 9.85
CA PRO A 48 2.96 17.44 9.23
C PRO A 48 2.55 17.74 7.80
N VAL A 49 2.69 16.74 6.95
CA VAL A 49 2.30 16.75 5.55
C VAL A 49 0.86 16.25 5.45
N GLU A 50 0.02 17.02 4.77
CA GLU A 50 -1.36 16.69 4.46
C GLU A 50 -1.46 16.12 3.03
N ILE A 51 -2.08 14.96 2.90
CA ILE A 51 -2.37 14.31 1.62
C ILE A 51 -3.86 14.52 1.35
N THR A 52 -4.17 15.35 0.36
CA THR A 52 -5.54 15.81 0.09
C THR A 52 -6.39 14.79 -0.68
N GLU A 53 -5.76 13.75 -1.24
CA GLU A 53 -6.42 12.64 -1.91
C GLU A 53 -5.99 11.30 -1.29
N SER A 54 -6.02 10.20 -2.05
CA SER A 54 -5.62 8.88 -1.57
C SER A 54 -4.11 8.65 -1.66
N MET A 55 -3.60 7.82 -0.76
CA MET A 55 -2.22 7.34 -0.75
C MET A 55 -2.19 5.83 -0.97
N LEU A 56 -1.31 5.36 -1.86
CA LEU A 56 -1.09 3.93 -2.11
C LEU A 56 0.38 3.56 -1.85
N LEU A 57 0.63 2.63 -0.93
CA LEU A 57 1.92 2.01 -0.69
C LEU A 57 1.85 0.54 -1.09
N GLN A 58 2.57 0.18 -2.16
CA GLN A 58 2.52 -1.19 -2.68
C GLN A 58 3.86 -1.75 -3.12
N ASN A 59 3.93 -3.08 -3.19
CA ASN A 59 5.05 -3.83 -3.76
C ASN A 59 6.40 -3.52 -3.11
N SER A 60 6.44 -3.12 -1.84
CA SER A 60 7.70 -2.91 -1.13
C SER A 60 8.17 -4.24 -0.54
N PHE A 61 9.20 -4.83 -1.15
CA PHE A 61 9.72 -6.15 -0.77
C PHE A 61 11.20 -6.10 -0.39
N VAL A 62 11.57 -6.82 0.66
CA VAL A 62 12.96 -7.03 1.09
C VAL A 62 13.23 -8.53 1.13
N ASP A 63 14.33 -8.97 0.55
CA ASP A 63 14.73 -10.39 0.61
C ASP A 63 15.05 -10.81 2.06
N ASP A 64 14.53 -11.98 2.50
CA ASP A 64 14.73 -12.55 3.84
C ASP A 64 16.21 -12.62 4.27
N ASN A 65 17.10 -12.77 3.30
CA ASN A 65 18.54 -12.91 3.51
C ASN A 65 19.24 -11.57 3.80
N SER A 66 18.59 -10.44 3.51
CA SER A 66 19.29 -9.16 3.41
C SER A 66 19.45 -8.44 4.75
N LEU A 67 18.51 -8.55 5.69
CA LEU A 67 18.55 -7.72 6.91
C LEU A 67 17.93 -8.43 8.12
N LYS A 68 18.78 -8.82 9.10
CA LYS A 68 18.36 -9.27 10.44
C LYS A 68 17.68 -8.18 11.30
N GLY A 69 17.29 -7.05 10.71
CA GLY A 69 16.65 -5.92 11.36
C GLY A 69 15.41 -5.37 10.64
N GLY A 70 14.99 -5.97 9.53
CA GLY A 70 13.93 -5.44 8.65
C GLY A 70 14.34 -4.12 7.98
N THR A 71 13.77 -3.81 6.80
CA THR A 71 13.86 -2.44 6.27
C THR A 71 12.69 -1.64 6.79
N GLU A 72 12.97 -0.49 7.41
CA GLU A 72 11.98 0.49 7.77
C GLU A 72 11.65 1.41 6.58
N ILE A 73 10.36 1.64 6.34
CA ILE A 73 9.83 2.66 5.44
C ILE A 73 9.24 3.75 6.33
N PRO A 74 10.03 4.79 6.67
CA PRO A 74 9.58 5.82 7.60
C PRO A 74 8.68 6.83 6.87
N LEU A 75 7.43 6.92 7.32
CA LEU A 75 6.42 7.86 6.80
C LEU A 75 5.99 8.85 7.88
N ARG A 76 6.95 9.21 8.75
CA ARG A 76 6.76 9.97 9.99
C ARG A 76 6.22 11.38 9.81
N ARG A 77 6.38 11.95 8.62
CA ARG A 77 5.92 13.31 8.32
C ARG A 77 4.48 13.36 7.82
N ILE A 78 3.90 12.23 7.42
CA ILE A 78 2.52 12.19 6.95
C ILE A 78 1.60 12.35 8.15
N GLY A 79 0.85 13.44 8.21
CA GLY A 79 -0.04 13.76 9.32
C GLY A 79 -1.48 13.37 9.05
N THR A 80 -2.00 13.75 7.88
CA THR A 80 -3.41 13.52 7.53
C THR A 80 -3.53 13.02 6.10
N ILE A 81 -4.49 12.12 5.88
CA ILE A 81 -4.89 11.63 4.56
C ILE A 81 -6.38 11.85 4.44
N THR A 82 -6.81 12.74 3.55
CA THR A 82 -8.23 13.14 3.46
C THR A 82 -9.11 12.03 2.90
N GLN A 83 -8.57 11.17 2.04
CA GLN A 83 -9.29 10.05 1.41
C GLN A 83 -8.74 8.70 1.93
N ASP A 84 -8.40 7.77 1.03
CA ASP A 84 -8.03 6.40 1.39
C ASP A 84 -6.52 6.24 1.58
N LEU A 85 -6.13 5.41 2.54
CA LEU A 85 -4.77 4.92 2.71
C LEU A 85 -4.72 3.42 2.38
N ASN A 86 -4.08 3.06 1.28
CA ASN A 86 -3.96 1.69 0.80
C ASN A 86 -2.54 1.17 1.02
N ILE A 87 -2.39 0.10 1.80
CA ILE A 87 -1.13 -0.59 2.06
C ILE A 87 -1.28 -2.03 1.60
N THR A 88 -0.78 -2.33 0.39
CA THR A 88 -1.07 -3.60 -0.28
C THR A 88 0.16 -4.30 -0.80
N SER A 89 0.22 -5.63 -0.69
CA SER A 89 1.26 -6.44 -1.36
C SER A 89 2.71 -6.06 -0.97
N ASN A 90 2.94 -5.66 0.28
CA ASN A 90 4.29 -5.42 0.82
C ASN A 90 4.81 -6.69 1.52
N GLY A 91 6.14 -6.84 1.62
CA GLY A 91 6.77 -8.02 2.19
C GLY A 91 8.05 -7.72 2.97
N ASN A 92 8.17 -8.27 4.18
CA ASN A 92 9.38 -8.15 5.03
C ASN A 92 9.81 -6.70 5.34
N VAL A 93 8.83 -5.79 5.44
CA VAL A 93 9.08 -4.36 5.73
C VAL A 93 8.43 -3.93 7.03
N HIS A 94 9.07 -2.99 7.71
CA HIS A 94 8.47 -2.23 8.80
C HIS A 94 7.99 -0.87 8.27
N ILE A 95 6.69 -0.59 8.35
CA ILE A 95 6.10 0.63 7.82
C ILE A 95 5.67 1.51 9.00
N ALA A 96 6.31 2.66 9.17
CA ALA A 96 6.13 3.50 10.34
C ALA A 96 5.38 4.81 10.00
N TYR A 97 4.11 4.91 10.40
CA TYR A 97 3.29 6.12 10.28
C TYR A 97 3.23 6.92 11.59
N ASP A 98 4.40 7.24 12.16
CA ASP A 98 4.51 7.88 13.49
C ASP A 98 3.90 9.29 13.56
N GLY A 99 3.63 9.92 12.42
CA GLY A 99 2.98 11.23 12.31
C GLY A 99 1.50 11.18 12.02
N LEU A 100 0.96 10.04 11.56
CA LEU A 100 -0.37 9.96 10.98
C LEU A 100 -1.42 10.00 12.10
N THR A 101 -2.28 11.01 12.07
CA THR A 101 -3.34 11.23 13.05
C THR A 101 -4.74 10.97 12.50
N ASP A 102 -4.96 11.18 11.20
CA ASP A 102 -6.29 11.13 10.59
C ASP A 102 -6.25 10.48 9.19
N VAL A 103 -7.19 9.58 8.94
CA VAL A 103 -7.53 9.04 7.61
C VAL A 103 -9.02 9.26 7.38
N GLY A 104 -9.38 10.27 6.59
CA GLY A 104 -10.78 10.67 6.38
C GLY A 104 -11.63 9.62 5.66
N GLY A 105 -11.00 8.84 4.77
CA GLY A 105 -11.61 7.72 4.06
C GLY A 105 -11.30 6.37 4.72
N SER A 106 -10.89 5.40 3.91
CA SER A 106 -10.68 4.03 4.35
C SER A 106 -9.19 3.68 4.45
N LEU A 107 -8.80 3.01 5.52
CA LEU A 107 -7.50 2.40 5.73
C LEU A 107 -7.57 0.93 5.29
N TYR A 108 -6.96 0.62 4.15
CA TYR A 108 -6.85 -0.74 3.61
C TYR A 108 -5.46 -1.30 3.88
N ILE A 109 -5.40 -2.46 4.53
CA ILE A 109 -4.17 -3.21 4.78
C ILE A 109 -4.42 -4.63 4.29
N GLU A 110 -3.96 -4.93 3.08
CA GLU A 110 -4.31 -6.18 2.40
C GLU A 110 -3.11 -6.87 1.76
N ASP A 111 -3.11 -8.20 1.75
CA ASP A 111 -2.11 -9.02 1.06
C ASP A 111 -0.64 -8.71 1.45
N ASN A 112 -0.38 -8.23 2.67
CA ASN A 112 0.98 -7.97 3.15
C ASN A 112 1.56 -9.21 3.85
N TRP A 113 2.85 -9.49 3.62
CA TRP A 113 3.55 -10.66 4.14
C TRP A 113 4.68 -10.31 5.11
N ASN A 114 4.62 -10.83 6.33
CA ASN A 114 5.65 -10.62 7.36
C ASN A 114 6.00 -9.13 7.58
N CYS A 115 4.98 -8.27 7.56
CA CYS A 115 5.13 -6.84 7.78
C CYS A 115 4.86 -6.47 9.25
N SER A 116 5.45 -5.36 9.69
CA SER A 116 5.08 -4.68 10.92
C SER A 116 4.66 -3.26 10.58
N ILE A 117 3.42 -2.88 10.89
CA ILE A 117 2.87 -1.57 10.55
C ILE A 117 2.53 -0.84 11.85
N ASN A 118 2.94 0.43 11.98
CA ASN A 118 2.73 1.23 13.18
C ASN A 118 1.83 2.44 12.90
N PHE A 119 0.79 2.62 13.74
CA PHE A 119 -0.16 3.74 13.76
C PHE A 119 -0.30 4.36 15.16
N ASP A 120 0.82 4.59 15.84
CA ASP A 120 0.83 5.06 17.24
C ASP A 120 0.00 6.31 17.49
N LYS A 121 -0.12 7.24 16.52
CA LYS A 121 -0.86 8.51 16.70
C LYS A 121 -2.22 8.57 16.01
N LEU A 122 -2.62 7.51 15.31
CA LEU A 122 -3.85 7.51 14.53
C LEU A 122 -5.05 7.56 15.47
N SER A 123 -5.84 8.63 15.38
CA SER A 123 -6.96 8.89 16.27
C SER A 123 -8.32 8.74 15.59
N THR A 124 -8.40 9.06 14.30
CA THR A 124 -9.65 9.03 13.53
C THR A 124 -9.44 8.33 12.20
N VAL A 125 -10.35 7.42 11.86
CA VAL A 125 -10.36 6.71 10.57
C VAL A 125 -11.79 6.57 10.06
N GLY A 126 -12.05 6.83 8.78
CA GLY A 126 -13.37 6.58 8.20
C GLY A 126 -13.74 5.08 8.24
N ASN A 127 -12.96 4.20 7.62
CA ASN A 127 -13.16 2.74 7.73
C ASN A 127 -11.82 1.99 7.85
N ILE A 128 -11.80 0.85 8.53
CA ILE A 128 -10.62 -0.03 8.61
C ILE A 128 -10.93 -1.35 7.92
N PHE A 129 -10.09 -1.73 6.97
CA PHE A 129 -10.09 -3.02 6.29
C PHE A 129 -8.73 -3.69 6.45
N PHE A 130 -8.68 -4.81 7.17
CA PHE A 130 -7.48 -5.62 7.34
C PHE A 130 -7.79 -7.04 6.90
N ALA A 131 -7.24 -7.49 5.77
CA ALA A 131 -7.55 -8.80 5.22
C ALA A 131 -6.34 -9.46 4.57
N ASN A 132 -6.31 -10.79 4.56
CA ASN A 132 -5.33 -11.60 3.81
C ASN A 132 -3.85 -11.31 4.11
N ASN A 133 -3.52 -10.72 5.26
CA ASN A 133 -2.14 -10.47 5.63
C ASN A 133 -1.52 -11.73 6.27
N THR A 134 -0.50 -12.30 5.64
CA THR A 134 0.15 -13.55 6.08
C THR A 134 1.36 -13.23 6.94
N ASN A 135 1.44 -13.76 8.18
CA ASN A 135 2.51 -13.45 9.16
C ASN A 135 2.68 -11.97 9.51
N THR A 136 1.78 -11.10 9.07
CA THR A 136 1.76 -9.68 9.42
C THR A 136 0.85 -9.53 10.64
N GLY A 137 1.40 -9.04 11.75
CA GLY A 137 0.61 -8.77 12.94
C GLY A 137 -0.40 -7.65 12.68
N LEU A 138 -1.58 -7.76 13.29
CA LEU A 138 -2.54 -6.65 13.30
C LEU A 138 -1.89 -5.44 14.01
N PRO A 139 -1.85 -4.26 13.39
CA PRO A 139 -1.33 -3.07 14.03
C PRO A 139 -2.16 -2.73 15.29
N LEU A 140 -1.48 -2.19 16.30
CA LEU A 140 -2.16 -1.59 17.45
C LEU A 140 -2.67 -0.21 17.08
N PHE A 141 -3.83 0.14 17.65
CA PHE A 141 -4.43 1.46 17.50
C PHE A 141 -4.63 2.10 18.87
N PRO A 142 -3.54 2.46 19.57
CA PRO A 142 -3.61 2.87 20.97
C PRO A 142 -4.39 4.17 21.18
N ASN A 143 -4.41 5.06 20.17
CA ASN A 143 -5.04 6.37 20.23
C ASN A 143 -6.30 6.51 19.37
N LEU A 144 -6.78 5.43 18.74
CA LEU A 144 -7.96 5.47 17.87
C LEU A 144 -9.23 5.67 18.71
N THR A 145 -9.85 6.84 18.59
CA THR A 145 -11.06 7.23 19.32
C THR A 145 -12.31 7.03 18.48
N THR A 146 -12.25 7.37 17.19
CA THR A 146 -13.42 7.36 16.29
C THR A 146 -13.15 6.55 15.02
N VAL A 147 -14.08 5.67 14.69
CA VAL A 147 -14.05 4.92 13.43
C VAL A 147 -15.45 4.68 12.85
N GLY A 148 -15.58 4.60 11.53
CA GLY A 148 -16.84 4.25 10.87
C GLY A 148 -17.09 2.75 10.90
N ASN A 149 -16.54 2.00 9.96
CA ASN A 149 -16.66 0.53 9.93
C ASN A 149 -15.30 -0.13 10.21
N ILE A 150 -15.34 -1.31 10.82
CA ILE A 150 -14.15 -2.15 11.05
C ILE A 150 -14.41 -3.52 10.44
N TYR A 151 -13.56 -3.93 9.51
CA TYR A 151 -13.51 -5.27 8.97
C TYR A 151 -12.10 -5.83 9.15
N ILE A 152 -11.95 -6.87 9.97
CA ILE A 152 -10.68 -7.55 10.19
C ILE A 152 -10.86 -9.03 9.90
N SER A 153 -10.01 -9.60 9.06
CA SER A 153 -10.01 -11.01 8.67
C SER A 153 -8.59 -11.54 8.61
N GLY A 154 -8.32 -12.67 9.28
CA GLY A 154 -7.01 -13.33 9.27
C GLY A 154 -6.46 -13.63 10.67
N PHE A 155 -5.14 -13.81 10.75
CA PHE A 155 -4.46 -14.12 12.00
C PHE A 155 -4.29 -12.86 12.85
N ILE A 156 -4.89 -12.84 14.04
CA ILE A 156 -4.80 -11.70 14.97
C ILE A 156 -3.88 -12.07 16.12
N GLY A 157 -2.63 -11.60 16.05
CA GLY A 157 -1.66 -11.76 17.13
C GLY A 157 -2.05 -10.97 18.37
N THR A 158 -2.23 -11.65 19.50
CA THR A 158 -2.53 -11.02 20.80
C THR A 158 -1.27 -10.74 21.64
N SER A 159 -0.08 -10.80 21.03
CA SER A 159 1.20 -10.58 21.72
C SER A 159 1.31 -9.18 22.31
N ASN A 160 0.66 -8.20 21.66
CA ASN A 160 0.69 -6.80 22.07
C ASN A 160 -0.48 -6.44 23.02
N GLY A 161 -1.22 -7.44 23.49
CA GLY A 161 -2.33 -7.28 24.41
C GLY A 161 -3.67 -7.78 23.85
N PRO A 162 -4.67 -7.94 24.72
CA PRO A 162 -5.99 -8.46 24.33
C PRO A 162 -6.92 -7.40 23.72
N ASN A 163 -6.57 -6.10 23.80
CA ASN A 163 -7.41 -5.02 23.31
C ASN A 163 -6.73 -4.25 22.19
N ILE A 164 -7.23 -4.43 20.96
CA ILE A 164 -6.71 -3.78 19.75
C ILE A 164 -7.04 -2.28 19.74
N PHE A 165 -8.16 -1.89 20.37
CA PHE A 165 -8.69 -0.52 20.35
C PHE A 165 -8.90 0.02 21.78
N PRO A 166 -7.83 0.26 22.55
CA PRO A 166 -7.95 0.68 23.95
C PRO A 166 -8.61 2.05 24.14
N ALA A 167 -8.38 3.00 23.24
CA ALA A 167 -8.94 4.35 23.31
C ALA A 167 -10.27 4.54 22.57
N LEU A 168 -10.88 3.47 22.05
CA LEU A 168 -12.09 3.57 21.24
C LEU A 168 -13.23 4.23 22.02
N GLU A 169 -13.83 5.26 21.45
CA GLU A 169 -14.97 5.99 22.02
C GLU A 169 -16.24 5.73 21.22
N LEU A 170 -16.14 5.74 19.88
CA LEU A 170 -17.30 5.61 19.00
C LEU A 170 -16.98 4.82 17.73
N VAL A 171 -17.84 3.85 17.42
CA VAL A 171 -17.95 3.21 16.11
C VAL A 171 -19.31 3.52 15.51
N SER A 172 -19.35 4.31 14.43
CA SER A 172 -20.62 4.70 13.83
C SER A 172 -21.27 3.60 12.98
N GLY A 173 -20.48 2.62 12.53
CA GLY A 173 -20.91 1.51 11.68
C GLY A 173 -20.76 0.13 12.32
N ASN A 174 -20.46 -0.86 11.48
CA ASN A 174 -20.36 -2.26 11.89
C ASN A 174 -18.93 -2.67 12.22
N VAL A 175 -18.77 -3.54 13.23
CA VAL A 175 -17.51 -4.20 13.55
C VAL A 175 -17.63 -5.67 13.22
N ILE A 176 -16.85 -6.13 12.24
CA ILE A 176 -16.80 -7.53 11.80
C ILE A 176 -15.37 -8.04 11.98
N ILE A 177 -15.20 -9.03 12.85
CA ILE A 177 -13.91 -9.67 13.15
C ILE A 177 -14.00 -11.16 12.81
N ASN A 178 -13.24 -11.56 11.80
CA ASN A 178 -13.05 -12.93 11.36
C ASN A 178 -11.62 -13.39 11.68
N ALA A 179 -11.35 -13.61 12.97
CA ALA A 179 -10.08 -14.19 13.41
C ALA A 179 -9.96 -15.65 12.93
N THR A 180 -8.77 -16.01 12.43
CA THR A 180 -8.45 -17.40 12.04
C THR A 180 -7.73 -18.16 13.15
N ASN A 181 -7.37 -17.48 14.24
CA ASN A 181 -6.69 -18.07 15.39
C ASN A 181 -7.61 -18.13 16.61
N ASP A 182 -7.61 -19.28 17.29
CA ASP A 182 -8.41 -19.45 18.49
C ASP A 182 -7.96 -18.53 19.63
N ALA A 183 -6.73 -18.00 19.61
CA ALA A 183 -6.21 -17.19 20.72
C ALA A 183 -6.90 -15.81 20.85
N PHE A 184 -7.60 -15.35 19.81
CA PHE A 184 -8.28 -14.06 19.85
C PHE A 184 -9.56 -14.11 20.71
N ASP A 185 -9.66 -13.20 21.68
CA ASP A 185 -10.77 -13.10 22.62
C ASP A 185 -11.63 -11.86 22.34
N CYS A 186 -12.91 -12.07 22.01
CA CYS A 186 -13.86 -10.99 21.72
C CYS A 186 -14.34 -10.25 22.98
N SER A 187 -13.98 -10.69 24.20
CA SER A 187 -14.50 -10.15 25.47
C SER A 187 -14.35 -8.62 25.61
N LYS A 188 -13.25 -8.04 25.11
CA LYS A 188 -13.04 -6.59 25.12
C LYS A 188 -13.95 -5.85 24.15
N LEU A 189 -14.17 -6.40 22.95
CA LEU A 189 -15.10 -5.83 21.98
C LEU A 189 -16.56 -5.94 22.47
N VAL A 190 -16.91 -7.07 23.11
CA VAL A 190 -18.23 -7.24 23.75
C VAL A 190 -18.42 -6.24 24.88
N SER A 191 -17.39 -5.98 25.69
CA SER A 191 -17.46 -4.92 26.70
C SER A 191 -17.65 -3.52 26.08
N GLN A 192 -17.04 -3.25 24.93
CA GLN A 192 -17.24 -1.98 24.20
C GLN A 192 -18.65 -1.87 23.59
N LEU A 193 -19.20 -2.97 23.08
CA LEU A 193 -20.60 -3.09 22.65
C LEU A 193 -21.56 -2.78 23.81
N ASN A 194 -21.36 -3.42 24.97
CA ASN A 194 -22.20 -3.21 26.16
C ASN A 194 -22.11 -1.78 26.72
N ASN A 195 -20.98 -1.09 26.50
CA ASN A 195 -20.77 0.31 26.86
C ASN A 195 -21.29 1.28 25.79
N ASN A 196 -22.02 0.81 24.77
CA ASN A 196 -22.53 1.58 23.64
C ASN A 196 -21.45 2.30 22.81
N LYS A 197 -20.20 1.83 22.86
CA LYS A 197 -19.11 2.34 22.02
C LYS A 197 -19.16 1.72 20.61
N ILE A 198 -19.59 0.47 20.54
CA ILE A 198 -19.85 -0.26 19.29
C ILE A 198 -21.36 -0.50 19.23
N HIS A 199 -22.00 -0.27 18.08
CA HIS A 199 -23.43 -0.51 17.91
C HIS A 199 -23.75 -1.90 17.36
N ASN A 200 -22.91 -2.42 16.46
CA ASN A 200 -23.08 -3.74 15.86
C ASN A 200 -21.74 -4.49 15.82
N LEU A 201 -21.71 -5.69 16.41
CA LEU A 201 -20.52 -6.52 16.52
C LEU A 201 -20.80 -7.94 16.03
N ASN A 202 -20.06 -8.38 15.03
CA ASN A 202 -19.95 -9.78 14.61
C ASN A 202 -18.49 -10.23 14.81
N CYS A 203 -18.25 -11.14 15.75
CA CYS A 203 -16.89 -11.59 16.09
C CYS A 203 -16.88 -13.12 16.17
N ASN A 204 -16.05 -13.79 15.39
CA ASN A 204 -15.95 -15.26 15.42
C ASN A 204 -14.90 -15.81 16.41
N GLY A 205 -14.28 -14.95 17.23
CA GLY A 205 -13.29 -15.34 18.24
C GLY A 205 -13.90 -16.00 19.49
N ARG A 206 -13.06 -16.31 20.48
CA ARG A 206 -13.54 -16.86 21.76
C ARG A 206 -14.46 -15.86 22.47
N ASN A 207 -15.35 -16.40 23.32
CA ASN A 207 -16.25 -15.64 24.19
C ASN A 207 -17.27 -14.73 23.47
N TYR A 208 -17.49 -14.88 22.15
CA TYR A 208 -18.57 -14.17 21.47
C TYR A 208 -19.97 -14.67 21.89
N ASN A 209 -20.10 -15.97 22.21
CA ASN A 209 -21.38 -16.60 22.57
C ASN A 209 -21.84 -16.36 24.02
N VAL A 210 -21.21 -15.45 24.77
CA VAL A 210 -21.64 -15.12 26.13
C VAL A 210 -22.74 -14.06 26.05
N ASP A 211 -23.95 -14.52 25.76
CA ASP A 211 -25.22 -13.84 26.00
C ASP A 211 -25.26 -12.35 25.65
N ALA A 212 -24.89 -11.98 24.41
CA ALA A 212 -25.44 -10.79 23.75
C ALA A 212 -26.93 -11.04 23.40
N SER A 213 -27.69 -11.53 24.38
CA SER A 213 -29.14 -11.49 24.36
C SER A 213 -29.49 -10.01 24.44
N THR A 214 -29.83 -9.45 23.30
CA THR A 214 -30.57 -8.19 23.12
C THR A 214 -31.31 -7.83 24.41
N PRO A 215 -31.16 -6.61 24.98
CA PRO A 215 -32.02 -6.14 26.07
C PRO A 215 -33.44 -5.97 25.53
N GLY A 216 -34.11 -7.10 25.33
CA GLY A 216 -35.53 -7.18 25.08
C GLY A 216 -36.21 -6.76 26.36
N LEU A 217 -36.83 -5.58 26.32
CA LEU A 217 -37.97 -5.24 27.16
C LEU A 217 -39.03 -6.34 26.98
N GLY A 218 -38.94 -7.40 27.77
CA GLY A 218 -39.72 -8.63 27.60
C GLY A 218 -39.88 -9.34 28.93
N ASN A 219 -40.94 -8.94 29.63
CA ASN A 219 -41.44 -9.48 30.89
C ASN A 219 -41.40 -11.01 30.98
N GLY A 220 -40.86 -11.52 32.10
CA GLY A 220 -41.55 -12.54 32.90
C GLY A 220 -41.25 -14.02 32.65
N SER A 221 -40.74 -14.62 33.72
CA SER A 221 -41.04 -15.98 34.20
C SER A 221 -40.20 -17.17 33.69
N GLY A 222 -39.11 -17.41 34.43
CA GLY A 222 -38.72 -18.69 35.03
C GLY A 222 -38.82 -19.99 34.21
N ASN A 223 -37.68 -20.65 33.98
CA ASN A 223 -37.27 -21.83 34.77
C ASN A 223 -35.97 -22.45 34.24
N GLU A 224 -35.10 -22.78 35.19
CA GLU A 224 -34.20 -23.94 35.29
C GLU A 224 -33.49 -24.53 34.05
N SER A 225 -32.16 -24.56 34.20
CA SER A 225 -31.29 -25.74 34.06
C SER A 225 -31.41 -26.59 32.80
N GLY A 226 -30.43 -26.45 31.91
CA GLY A 226 -30.20 -27.41 30.85
C GLY A 226 -29.00 -27.04 29.99
N SER A 227 -27.83 -27.55 30.36
CA SER A 227 -26.65 -27.66 29.50
C SER A 227 -27.07 -28.28 28.16
N LYS A 228 -27.23 -27.45 27.12
CA LYS A 228 -27.44 -27.88 25.74
C LYS A 228 -26.09 -27.87 25.03
N SER A 229 -25.51 -29.06 24.98
CA SER A 229 -24.54 -29.46 23.97
C SER A 229 -24.99 -29.00 22.59
N SER A 230 -24.07 -28.39 21.85
CA SER A 230 -24.26 -27.95 20.48
C SER A 230 -24.84 -29.08 19.62
N PRO A 231 -25.88 -28.83 18.80
CA PRO A 231 -26.44 -29.84 17.91
C PRO A 231 -25.38 -30.18 16.87
N GLY A 232 -24.83 -31.39 16.99
CA GLY A 232 -24.05 -32.02 15.94
C GLY A 232 -24.87 -32.02 14.66
N LEU A 233 -24.25 -31.54 13.58
CA LEU A 233 -24.79 -31.60 12.22
C LEU A 233 -25.18 -33.05 11.92
N SER A 234 -26.48 -33.24 11.69
CA SER A 234 -27.11 -34.50 11.32
C SER A 234 -26.36 -35.16 10.15
N GLY A 235 -25.76 -36.32 10.42
CA GLY A 235 -25.04 -37.17 9.47
C GLY A 235 -25.96 -37.88 8.47
N GLY A 236 -26.85 -37.13 7.82
CA GLY A 236 -27.87 -37.65 6.90
C GLY A 236 -27.77 -37.15 5.46
N ILE A 237 -26.71 -36.42 5.07
CA ILE A 237 -26.51 -35.90 3.71
C ILE A 237 -25.04 -36.06 3.29
N TRP A 238 -24.51 -37.29 3.26
CA TRP A 238 -23.10 -37.53 2.85
C TRP A 238 -22.94 -38.53 1.70
N ALA A 239 -24.03 -39.08 1.15
CA ALA A 239 -23.95 -40.11 0.10
C ALA A 239 -24.13 -39.59 -1.35
N GLY A 240 -24.37 -38.29 -1.57
CA GLY A 240 -24.74 -37.76 -2.90
C GLY A 240 -23.71 -36.88 -3.63
N ILE A 241 -22.61 -36.46 -2.99
CA ILE A 241 -21.64 -35.48 -3.55
C ILE A 241 -20.31 -36.14 -3.98
N GLY A 242 -20.18 -37.46 -3.84
CA GLY A 242 -18.91 -38.17 -4.07
C GLY A 242 -18.47 -38.32 -5.53
N VAL A 243 -19.31 -38.03 -6.52
CA VAL A 243 -18.98 -38.24 -7.96
C VAL A 243 -18.84 -36.92 -8.75
N GLY A 244 -19.38 -35.82 -8.23
CA GLY A 244 -19.37 -34.52 -8.94
C GLY A 244 -18.02 -33.79 -8.91
N THR A 245 -17.27 -33.93 -7.82
CA THR A 245 -15.98 -33.24 -7.63
C THR A 245 -14.86 -33.83 -8.49
N GLY A 246 -14.90 -35.14 -8.79
CA GLY A 246 -13.88 -35.79 -9.63
C GLY A 246 -13.83 -35.24 -11.06
N ALA A 247 -15.00 -34.98 -11.66
CA ALA A 247 -15.09 -34.45 -13.03
C ALA A 247 -14.64 -32.98 -13.12
N ALA A 248 -14.93 -32.17 -12.09
CA ALA A 248 -14.55 -30.76 -12.07
C ALA A 248 -13.02 -30.58 -12.00
N VAL A 249 -12.33 -31.37 -11.18
CA VAL A 249 -10.86 -31.29 -11.04
C VAL A 249 -10.17 -31.72 -12.34
N LEU A 250 -10.65 -32.79 -13.00
CA LEU A 250 -10.11 -33.21 -14.30
C LEU A 250 -10.36 -32.18 -15.40
N GLY A 251 -11.52 -31.50 -15.38
CA GLY A 251 -11.82 -30.41 -16.31
C GLY A 251 -10.87 -29.21 -16.15
N ILE A 252 -10.60 -28.81 -14.91
CA ILE A 252 -9.68 -27.70 -14.60
C ILE A 252 -8.25 -28.04 -15.04
N LEU A 253 -7.77 -29.26 -14.75
CA LEU A 253 -6.44 -29.71 -15.19
C LEU A 253 -6.32 -29.75 -16.72
N GLY A 254 -7.35 -30.23 -17.41
CA GLY A 254 -7.40 -30.23 -18.88
C GLY A 254 -7.35 -28.82 -19.47
N ALA A 255 -8.11 -27.88 -18.90
CA ALA A 255 -8.10 -26.48 -19.33
C ALA A 255 -6.72 -25.82 -19.09
N PHE A 256 -6.07 -26.13 -17.96
CA PHE A 256 -4.74 -25.59 -17.64
C PHE A 256 -3.66 -26.10 -18.61
N ILE A 257 -3.66 -27.40 -18.92
CA ILE A 257 -2.72 -27.99 -19.90
C ILE A 257 -2.94 -27.38 -21.28
N TRP A 258 -4.20 -27.21 -21.70
CA TRP A 258 -4.52 -26.57 -22.98
C TRP A 258 -4.06 -25.09 -23.04
N LEU A 259 -4.22 -24.34 -21.95
CA LEU A 259 -3.80 -22.94 -21.86
C LEU A 259 -2.27 -22.82 -21.96
N ILE A 260 -1.52 -23.70 -21.30
CA ILE A 260 -0.04 -23.75 -21.41
C ILE A 260 0.39 -24.08 -22.84
N MET A 261 -0.25 -25.05 -23.50
CA MET A 261 0.05 -25.38 -24.90
C MET A 261 -0.26 -24.21 -25.84
N ARG A 262 -1.38 -23.51 -25.63
CA ARG A 262 -1.78 -22.34 -26.43
C ARG A 262 -0.81 -21.17 -26.24
N TYR A 263 -0.33 -20.95 -25.01
CA TYR A 263 0.67 -19.93 -24.73
C TYR A 263 2.01 -20.24 -25.40
N ARG A 264 2.52 -21.48 -25.26
CA ARG A 264 3.76 -21.91 -25.92
C ARG A 264 3.68 -21.81 -27.45
N SER A 265 2.52 -22.10 -28.03
CA SER A 265 2.32 -21.93 -29.47
C SER A 265 2.40 -20.47 -29.92
N ARG A 266 2.00 -19.50 -29.08
CA ARG A 266 2.11 -18.08 -29.40
C ARG A 266 3.55 -17.58 -29.29
N VAL A 267 4.29 -18.00 -28.26
CA VAL A 267 5.71 -17.63 -28.10
C VAL A 267 6.54 -18.10 -29.29
N ARG A 268 6.31 -19.33 -29.78
CA ARG A 268 6.99 -19.84 -30.98
C ARG A 268 6.71 -19.05 -32.26
N LYS A 269 5.58 -18.32 -32.35
CA LYS A 269 5.31 -17.44 -33.49
C LYS A 269 6.16 -16.17 -33.40
N LEU A 270 6.27 -15.58 -32.20
CA LEU A 270 7.07 -14.39 -31.96
C LEU A 270 8.57 -14.66 -32.14
N GLU A 271 9.07 -15.83 -31.71
CA GLU A 271 10.46 -16.23 -31.94
C GLU A 271 10.78 -16.37 -33.43
N LYS A 272 9.87 -16.92 -34.24
CA LYS A 272 10.03 -17.02 -35.69
C LYS A 272 10.04 -15.66 -36.37
N GLU A 273 9.19 -14.73 -35.93
CA GLU A 273 9.17 -13.35 -36.44
C GLU A 273 10.43 -12.57 -36.04
N ALA A 274 10.93 -12.75 -34.81
CA ALA A 274 12.17 -12.14 -34.35
C ALA A 274 13.40 -12.70 -35.11
N ALA A 275 13.45 -14.01 -35.34
CA ALA A 275 14.52 -14.65 -36.11
C ALA A 275 14.49 -14.21 -37.59
N ALA A 276 13.31 -14.06 -38.20
CA ALA A 276 13.17 -13.56 -39.56
C ALA A 276 13.72 -12.12 -39.69
N ARG A 277 13.37 -11.23 -38.74
CA ARG A 277 13.91 -9.86 -38.69
C ARG A 277 15.42 -9.79 -38.48
N ALA A 278 15.99 -10.72 -37.72
CA ALA A 278 17.44 -10.80 -37.53
C ALA A 278 18.18 -11.23 -38.82
N SER A 279 17.56 -12.08 -39.65
CA SER A 279 18.15 -12.52 -40.92
C SER A 279 18.09 -11.47 -42.03
N GLU A 280 17.08 -10.60 -42.04
CA GLU A 280 16.92 -9.56 -43.07
C GLU A 280 17.93 -8.40 -42.89
N LYS A 281 18.44 -8.17 -41.68
CA LYS A 281 19.46 -7.14 -41.41
C LYS A 281 20.88 -7.53 -41.81
N LYS A 282 21.08 -8.75 -42.34
CA LYS A 282 22.38 -9.24 -42.80
C LYS A 282 22.35 -9.44 -44.31
N SER A 283 22.44 -8.35 -45.05
CA SER A 283 22.76 -8.36 -46.48
C SER A 283 23.94 -7.41 -46.77
N PRO A 284 24.69 -7.71 -47.84
CA PRO A 284 26.14 -7.62 -47.81
C PRO A 284 26.63 -6.27 -48.35
N THR A 285 27.50 -5.63 -47.60
CA THR A 285 28.43 -4.66 -48.19
C THR A 285 29.83 -5.20 -47.92
N GLU A 286 30.25 -6.03 -48.88
CA GLU A 286 31.64 -6.26 -49.23
C GLU A 286 32.27 -4.91 -49.58
N GLU A 287 33.20 -4.40 -48.77
CA GLU A 287 34.41 -3.79 -49.33
C GLU A 287 35.60 -3.90 -48.37
N LYS A 288 36.60 -4.63 -48.88
CA LYS A 288 37.99 -4.84 -48.45
C LYS A 288 38.62 -3.77 -47.55
N SER A 289 39.30 -4.20 -46.48
CA SER A 289 40.77 -3.98 -46.35
C SER A 289 41.39 -4.79 -45.20
N SER A 290 42.23 -5.76 -45.58
CA SER A 290 43.56 -6.11 -45.02
C SER A 290 43.80 -6.25 -43.50
N THR A 291 44.25 -7.48 -43.16
CA THR A 291 45.50 -7.80 -42.42
C THR A 291 45.52 -7.58 -40.90
N GLU A 292 45.38 -8.67 -40.11
CA GLU A 292 46.44 -9.34 -39.31
C GLU A 292 46.72 -8.57 -38.01
N GLU A 293 46.38 -9.06 -36.80
CA GLU A 293 47.17 -10.02 -36.02
C GLU A 293 46.39 -10.45 -34.76
N ALA A 294 46.79 -11.57 -34.15
CA ALA A 294 46.12 -12.27 -33.07
C ALA A 294 46.28 -11.64 -31.67
N GLN A 295 45.44 -12.10 -30.73
CA GLN A 295 45.53 -12.05 -29.25
C GLN A 295 44.98 -10.80 -28.50
N GLN A 296 43.78 -10.94 -27.89
CA GLN A 296 43.55 -11.13 -26.44
C GLN A 296 42.08 -10.84 -26.08
N PRO A 297 41.49 -11.54 -25.08
CA PRO A 297 40.10 -11.34 -24.67
C PRO A 297 39.91 -9.97 -24.00
N GLN A 298 38.92 -9.24 -24.50
CA GLN A 298 38.59 -7.88 -24.10
C GLN A 298 38.09 -7.82 -22.65
N VAL A 299 38.84 -7.11 -21.83
CA VAL A 299 38.34 -6.52 -20.58
C VAL A 299 37.36 -5.43 -20.99
N PHE A 300 36.10 -5.56 -20.56
CA PHE A 300 35.08 -4.53 -20.73
C PHE A 300 35.54 -3.25 -20.04
N TRP A 301 35.82 -2.22 -20.84
CA TRP A 301 36.15 -0.89 -20.36
C TRP A 301 34.92 -0.30 -19.64
N MET A 302 34.99 -0.22 -18.31
CA MET A 302 34.23 0.78 -17.57
C MET A 302 34.77 2.14 -18.01
N GLN A 303 33.97 2.87 -18.79
CA GLN A 303 34.25 4.23 -19.18
C GLN A 303 33.99 5.13 -17.96
N GLU A 304 35.04 5.34 -17.18
CA GLU A 304 35.07 6.34 -16.11
C GLU A 304 34.97 7.72 -16.78
N VAL A 305 33.81 8.36 -16.63
CA VAL A 305 33.55 9.68 -17.18
C VAL A 305 34.27 10.67 -16.26
N ASP A 306 35.49 11.06 -16.64
CA ASP A 306 36.30 12.03 -15.92
C ASP A 306 35.53 13.36 -15.81
N GLY A 307 35.15 13.73 -14.58
CA GLY A 307 34.29 14.87 -14.23
C GLY A 307 34.97 16.24 -14.41
N ARG A 308 35.74 16.43 -15.47
CA ARG A 308 36.46 17.69 -15.77
C ARG A 308 35.75 18.62 -16.75
N GLY A 309 34.55 18.29 -17.18
CA GLY A 309 33.73 19.11 -18.07
C GLY A 309 32.80 20.11 -17.38
N ILE A 310 33.25 20.81 -16.33
CA ILE A 310 32.49 21.98 -15.83
C ILE A 310 32.80 23.14 -16.77
N PHE A 311 31.95 23.32 -17.78
CA PHE A 311 31.93 24.55 -18.58
C PHE A 311 31.57 25.71 -17.65
N ARG A 312 32.59 26.46 -17.23
CA ARG A 312 32.39 27.80 -16.67
C ARG A 312 32.02 28.72 -17.83
N GLU A 313 30.74 29.11 -17.89
CA GLU A 313 30.32 30.24 -18.71
C GLU A 313 31.17 31.46 -18.37
N LYS A 314 31.71 32.11 -19.40
CA LYS A 314 32.52 33.32 -19.23
C LYS A 314 31.58 34.47 -18.83
N PRO A 315 31.95 35.29 -17.84
CA PRO A 315 31.07 36.33 -17.29
C PRO A 315 30.73 37.49 -18.24
N ASP A 316 31.28 37.51 -19.46
CA ASP A 316 31.12 38.62 -20.42
C ASP A 316 30.45 38.21 -21.74
N ASP A 317 29.95 36.97 -21.86
CA ASP A 317 29.20 36.60 -23.06
C ASP A 317 27.82 37.29 -23.03
N PRO A 318 27.49 38.11 -24.05
CA PRO A 318 26.19 38.76 -24.11
C PRO A 318 25.11 37.68 -24.22
N LEU A 319 24.14 37.72 -23.30
CA LEU A 319 22.96 36.87 -23.32
C LEU A 319 22.24 37.08 -24.66
N VAL A 320 22.42 36.15 -25.59
CA VAL A 320 21.64 36.11 -26.83
C VAL A 320 20.26 35.60 -26.43
N GLU A 321 19.32 36.52 -26.24
CA GLU A 321 17.91 36.18 -26.07
C GLU A 321 17.44 35.41 -27.30
N MET A 322 17.16 34.11 -27.12
CA MET A 322 16.53 33.32 -28.18
C MET A 322 15.13 33.89 -28.45
N PRO A 323 14.77 34.16 -29.72
CA PRO A 323 13.45 34.63 -30.08
C PRO A 323 12.38 33.64 -29.60
N THR A 324 11.61 34.04 -28.60
CA THR A 324 10.45 33.26 -28.16
C THR A 324 9.32 33.51 -29.17
N TYR A 325 8.98 32.48 -29.94
CA TYR A 325 7.78 32.52 -30.75
C TYR A 325 6.56 32.52 -29.83
N PRO A 326 5.52 33.35 -30.10
CA PRO A 326 4.32 33.38 -29.29
C PRO A 326 3.65 32.01 -29.32
N THR A 327 3.61 31.36 -28.16
CA THR A 327 2.87 30.12 -27.96
C THR A 327 1.38 30.43 -28.08
N GLU A 328 0.79 30.18 -29.25
CA GLU A 328 -0.65 30.23 -29.41
C GLU A 328 -1.30 29.16 -28.53
N LEU A 329 -2.16 29.59 -27.60
CA LEU A 329 -2.96 28.68 -26.79
C LEU A 329 -3.89 27.88 -27.72
N PRO A 330 -4.00 26.54 -27.53
CA PRO A 330 -4.98 25.76 -28.26
C PRO A 330 -6.39 26.27 -27.92
N SER A 331 -7.08 26.77 -28.94
CA SER A 331 -8.49 27.18 -28.85
C SER A 331 -9.35 25.99 -28.39
N ARG A 332 -10.01 26.16 -27.25
CA ARG A 332 -10.86 25.16 -26.60
C ARG A 332 -12.06 24.83 -27.51
N PRO A 333 -12.29 23.55 -27.87
CA PRO A 333 -13.45 23.17 -28.68
C PRO A 333 -14.76 23.41 -27.91
N GLN A 334 -15.66 24.17 -28.53
CA GLN A 334 -16.86 24.77 -27.96
C GLN A 334 -18.10 23.85 -28.07
N SER A 335 -17.97 22.54 -27.80
CA SER A 335 -19.04 21.57 -28.09
C SER A 335 -19.69 20.85 -26.91
N TRP A 336 -19.49 21.30 -25.66
CA TRP A 336 -19.98 20.58 -24.47
C TRP A 336 -20.98 21.35 -23.59
N ALA A 337 -21.59 22.42 -24.10
CA ALA A 337 -22.61 23.18 -23.38
C ALA A 337 -24.03 22.90 -23.92
N ARG A 338 -24.49 21.63 -23.90
CA ARG A 338 -25.92 21.33 -24.09
C ARG A 338 -26.31 19.90 -23.67
N SER A 339 -26.51 19.64 -22.37
CA SER A 339 -27.51 18.64 -21.89
C SER A 339 -27.47 18.41 -20.36
N GLU A 340 -27.60 19.42 -19.50
CA GLU A 340 -27.87 19.16 -18.06
C GLU A 340 -28.82 20.21 -17.47
N ALA A 341 -29.95 20.42 -18.13
CA ALA A 341 -31.06 21.20 -17.58
C ALA A 341 -32.36 20.42 -17.73
N GLU A 342 -32.45 19.21 -17.19
CA GLU A 342 -33.76 18.53 -17.08
C GLU A 342 -33.77 17.28 -16.16
N VAL A 343 -33.37 17.37 -14.88
CA VAL A 343 -33.84 16.37 -13.89
C VAL A 343 -34.01 17.00 -12.49
N ILE A 344 -35.01 17.87 -12.34
CA ILE A 344 -35.62 18.17 -11.04
C ILE A 344 -37.14 18.00 -11.19
N SER A 345 -37.66 16.85 -10.81
CA SER A 345 -38.95 16.68 -10.10
C SER A 345 -39.17 15.19 -9.83
N TRP A 346 -40.02 14.86 -8.85
CA TRP A 346 -40.44 13.52 -8.41
C TRP A 346 -39.72 12.99 -7.15
N ALA A 347 -40.08 13.57 -6.01
CA ALA A 347 -40.43 12.82 -4.80
C ALA A 347 -41.26 13.73 -3.88
N ARG A 348 -42.57 13.47 -3.83
CA ARG A 348 -43.51 13.97 -2.83
C ARG A 348 -44.26 12.77 -2.29
#